data_AF-A0A7V8WJL4-F1
#
_entry.id   AF-A0A7V8WJL4-F1
#
_cell.length_a   1.000
_cell.length_b   1.000
_cell.length_c   1.000
_cell.angle_alpha   90.00
_cell.angle_beta   90.00
_cell.angle_gamma   90.00
#
_symmetry.space_group_name_H-M   'P 1'
#
loop_
_entity.id
_entity.type
_entity.pdbx_description
1 polymer ?
#
loop_
_entity_poly.entity_id
_entity_poly.type
_entity_poly.pdbx_seq_one_letter_code
_entity_poly.pdbx_strand_id
1 'polypeptide(L)'
;MFVTRDRQHGPATCSPQEVGELVVDFFAAINEEVVEASSFFAPDMEWYSLSEWSREEGKRHFVSYGYDPEKLESYFQRRAEQHEQLHLLEIDVQYERQRNLGHVAYVVERTADDLPSSDPIAFGKGAIDCDTGNIAVWSMSQDTRFQRAPAICPGQAKPPRIAIACVRA
;
A
#
# COMPACT_ATOMS: atom_id res chain seq x y z
N MET A 1 12.11 -8.48 -5.52
CA MET A 1 13.34 -7.73 -5.90
C MET A 1 12.90 -6.30 -6.20
N PHE A 2 13.58 -5.31 -5.61
CA PHE A 2 13.22 -3.89 -5.72
C PHE A 2 14.38 -3.10 -6.31
N VAL A 3 14.06 -2.03 -7.04
CA VAL A 3 15.06 -1.04 -7.49
C VAL A 3 14.78 0.26 -6.78
N THR A 4 15.74 0.70 -5.97
CA THR A 4 15.66 1.96 -5.24
C THR A 4 16.31 3.08 -6.05
N ARG A 5 15.64 4.22 -6.14
CA ARG A 5 16.22 5.48 -6.62
C ARG A 5 16.26 6.45 -5.47
N ASP A 6 17.23 6.24 -4.61
CA ASP A 6 17.38 6.99 -3.39
C ASP A 6 18.06 8.35 -3.66
N ARG A 7 17.41 9.41 -3.18
CA ARG A 7 18.06 10.67 -2.85
C ARG A 7 17.70 10.90 -1.40
N GLN A 8 18.58 10.48 -0.50
CA GLN A 8 18.30 10.43 0.92
C GLN A 8 17.93 11.83 1.45
N HIS A 9 16.68 11.99 1.90
CA HIS A 9 16.18 13.20 2.55
C HIS A 9 15.32 12.77 3.74
N GLY A 10 15.93 12.51 4.90
CA GLY A 10 15.20 12.16 6.13
C GLY A 10 15.82 11.01 6.94
N PRO A 11 15.13 10.52 7.98
CA PRO A 11 15.50 9.33 8.75
C PRO A 11 15.59 8.08 7.88
N ALA A 12 16.45 7.12 8.26
CA ALA A 12 16.65 5.88 7.53
C ALA A 12 15.35 5.06 7.37
N THR A 13 14.54 4.99 8.43
CA THR A 13 13.22 4.34 8.51
C THR A 13 12.22 4.85 7.47
N CYS A 14 12.41 6.06 6.96
CA CYS A 14 11.58 6.66 5.91
C CYS A 14 12.33 6.82 4.59
N SER A 15 13.47 6.14 4.41
CA SER A 15 14.11 6.03 3.11
C SER A 15 13.21 5.23 2.16
N PRO A 16 13.28 5.48 0.83
CA PRO A 16 12.49 4.71 -0.13
C PRO A 16 12.72 3.21 -0.04
N GLN A 17 13.92 2.78 0.34
CA GLN A 17 14.23 1.37 0.50
C GLN A 17 13.45 0.76 1.68
N GLU A 18 13.61 1.30 2.90
CA GLU A 18 12.96 0.78 4.10
C GLU A 18 11.43 0.79 3.97
N VAL A 19 10.88 1.87 3.42
CA VAL A 19 9.43 1.98 3.19
C VAL A 19 8.96 0.99 2.12
N GLY A 20 9.76 0.75 1.08
CA GLY A 20 9.46 -0.26 0.07
C GLY A 20 9.44 -1.67 0.66
N GLU A 21 10.41 -2.00 1.50
CA GLU A 21 10.50 -3.31 2.18
C GLU A 21 9.32 -3.49 3.16
N LEU A 22 9.01 -2.48 3.98
CA LEU A 22 7.84 -2.48 4.88
C LEU A 22 6.53 -2.80 4.16
N VAL A 23 6.24 -2.11 3.04
CA VAL A 23 4.99 -2.29 2.30
C VAL A 23 4.90 -3.68 1.66
N VAL A 24 6.04 -4.23 1.26
CA VAL A 24 6.11 -5.56 0.65
C VAL A 24 5.86 -6.65 1.67
N ASP A 25 6.44 -6.51 2.85
CA ASP A 25 6.21 -7.43 3.96
C ASP A 25 4.76 -7.33 4.46
N PHE A 26 4.19 -6.12 4.51
CA PHE A 26 2.77 -5.92 4.79
C PHE A 26 1.88 -6.63 3.77
N PHE A 27 2.17 -6.52 2.48
CA PHE A 27 1.41 -7.22 1.45
C PHE A 27 1.59 -8.74 1.53
N ALA A 28 2.80 -9.21 1.83
CA ALA A 28 3.05 -10.63 2.05
C ALA A 28 2.23 -11.17 3.23
N ALA A 29 2.09 -10.40 4.32
CA ALA A 29 1.26 -10.77 5.46
C ALA A 29 -0.22 -10.95 5.07
N ILE A 30 -0.76 -10.10 4.19
CA ILE A 30 -2.12 -10.27 3.64
C ILE A 30 -2.22 -11.46 2.69
N ASN A 31 -1.23 -11.63 1.80
CA ASN A 31 -1.27 -12.61 0.72
C ASN A 31 -1.04 -14.06 1.20
N GLU A 32 -0.23 -14.24 2.25
CA GLU A 32 0.28 -15.54 2.70
C GLU A 32 -0.09 -15.86 4.17
N GLU A 33 -0.72 -14.93 4.90
CA GLU A 33 -1.13 -15.09 6.31
C GLU A 33 0.01 -15.55 7.25
N VAL A 34 1.26 -15.16 6.95
CA VAL A 34 2.45 -15.62 7.69
C VAL A 34 2.59 -14.93 9.05
N VAL A 35 2.09 -13.70 9.14
CA VAL A 35 2.07 -12.86 10.35
C VAL A 35 0.81 -11.99 10.35
N GLU A 36 0.42 -11.48 11.52
CA GLU A 36 -0.73 -10.58 11.66
C GLU A 36 -0.48 -9.27 10.90
N ALA A 37 -1.27 -9.01 9.85
CA ALA A 37 -1.09 -7.84 8.99
C ALA A 37 -1.40 -6.53 9.73
N SER A 38 -2.22 -6.57 10.79
CA SER A 38 -2.46 -5.43 11.67
C SER A 38 -1.21 -4.94 12.42
N SER A 39 -0.19 -5.78 12.59
CA SER A 39 1.07 -5.42 13.29
C SER A 39 1.93 -4.39 12.55
N PHE A 40 1.69 -4.17 11.25
CA PHE A 40 2.40 -3.18 10.44
C PHE A 40 1.93 -1.73 10.70
N PHE A 41 0.83 -1.55 11.42
CA PHE A 41 0.26 -0.23 11.69
C PHE A 41 0.80 0.34 13.01
N ALA A 42 0.95 1.66 13.05
CA ALA A 42 1.35 2.36 14.25
C ALA A 42 0.21 2.30 15.30
N PRO A 43 0.50 2.22 16.61
CA PRO A 43 -0.53 2.23 17.66
C PRO A 43 -1.44 3.46 17.65
N ASP A 44 -0.98 4.56 17.06
CA ASP A 44 -1.70 5.83 16.89
C ASP A 44 -2.12 6.07 15.42
N MET A 45 -2.19 5.01 14.61
CA MET A 45 -2.66 5.08 13.22
C MET A 45 -3.98 5.86 13.14
N GLU A 46 -4.04 6.86 12.25
CA GLU A 46 -5.24 7.69 12.13
C GLU A 46 -6.38 6.91 11.47
N TRP A 47 -6.12 6.29 10.31
CA TRP A 47 -7.09 5.46 9.61
C TRP A 47 -6.48 4.58 8.51
N TYR A 48 -7.16 3.46 8.26
CA TYR A 48 -7.04 2.63 7.07
C TYR A 48 -8.33 2.77 6.26
N SER A 49 -8.23 2.98 4.95
CA SER A 49 -9.41 3.01 4.07
C SER A 49 -9.19 2.37 2.71
N LEU A 50 -10.27 1.84 2.15
CA LEU A 50 -10.24 1.17 0.87
C LEU A 50 -11.54 1.37 0.09
N SER A 51 -11.43 1.56 -1.23
CA SER A 51 -12.59 1.49 -2.13
C SER A 51 -12.75 0.06 -2.63
N GLU A 52 -13.80 -0.62 -2.17
CA GLU A 52 -14.10 -2.00 -2.51
C GLU A 52 -15.14 -2.11 -3.61
N TRP A 53 -15.17 -3.28 -4.26
CA TRP A 53 -16.24 -3.68 -5.15
C TRP A 53 -17.07 -4.79 -4.49
N SER A 54 -18.39 -4.61 -4.42
CA SER A 54 -19.28 -5.70 -4.04
C SER A 54 -19.87 -6.32 -5.30
N ARG A 55 -19.58 -7.60 -5.54
CA ARG A 55 -20.19 -8.36 -6.64
C ARG A 55 -21.70 -8.55 -6.44
N GLU A 56 -22.14 -8.72 -5.19
CA GLU A 56 -23.55 -8.87 -4.84
C GLU A 56 -24.33 -7.58 -5.11
N GLU A 57 -23.79 -6.43 -4.71
CA GLU A 57 -24.46 -5.15 -4.90
C GLU A 57 -24.19 -4.52 -6.28
N GLY A 58 -23.26 -5.09 -7.06
CA GLY A 58 -22.84 -4.58 -8.36
C GLY A 58 -22.31 -3.14 -8.32
N LYS A 59 -21.81 -2.68 -7.16
CA LYS A 59 -21.36 -1.30 -6.96
C LYS A 59 -20.13 -1.24 -6.06
N ARG A 60 -19.44 -0.10 -6.13
CA ARG A 60 -18.35 0.23 -5.21
C ARG A 60 -18.90 0.66 -3.86
N HIS A 61 -18.18 0.32 -2.81
CA HIS A 61 -18.39 0.89 -1.49
C HIS A 61 -17.06 1.26 -0.84
N PHE A 62 -17.12 2.08 0.20
CA PHE A 62 -15.95 2.59 0.89
C PHE A 62 -15.90 1.98 2.28
N VAL A 63 -14.77 1.39 2.65
CA VAL A 63 -14.49 0.92 4.00
C VAL A 63 -13.45 1.84 4.65
N SER A 64 -13.62 2.09 5.94
CA SER A 64 -12.68 2.87 6.74
C SER A 64 -12.65 2.35 8.17
N TYR A 65 -11.45 2.22 8.71
CA TYR A 65 -11.16 1.76 10.06
C TYR A 65 -10.24 2.77 10.74
N GLY A 66 -10.56 3.17 11.97
CA GLY A 66 -9.56 3.77 12.86
C GLY A 66 -8.66 2.68 13.46
N TYR A 67 -7.73 3.04 14.36
CA TYR A 67 -6.88 2.03 15.00
C TYR A 67 -7.70 1.13 15.93
N ASP A 68 -7.91 -0.09 15.46
CA ASP A 68 -8.51 -1.21 16.17
C ASP A 68 -7.90 -2.49 15.56
N PRO A 69 -6.81 -3.03 16.15
CA PRO A 69 -6.02 -4.08 15.52
C PRO A 69 -6.85 -5.35 15.30
N GLU A 70 -7.78 -5.67 16.19
CA GLU A 70 -8.66 -6.83 16.03
C GLU A 70 -9.61 -6.66 14.84
N LYS A 71 -10.18 -5.46 14.63
CA LYS A 71 -11.03 -5.19 13.46
C LYS A 71 -10.26 -5.16 12.15
N LEU A 72 -9.04 -4.60 12.17
CA LEU A 72 -8.16 -4.60 11.00
C LEU A 72 -7.75 -6.03 10.64
N GLU A 73 -7.34 -6.83 11.62
CA GLU A 73 -6.98 -8.23 11.39
C GLU A 73 -8.17 -9.04 10.86
N SER A 74 -9.35 -8.88 11.47
CA SER A 74 -10.59 -9.50 10.97
C SER A 74 -10.94 -9.05 9.54
N TYR A 75 -10.58 -7.82 9.17
CA TYR A 75 -10.72 -7.35 7.81
C TYR A 75 -9.73 -8.04 6.86
N PHE A 76 -8.44 -8.12 7.23
CA PHE A 76 -7.42 -8.77 6.41
C PHE A 76 -7.69 -10.27 6.23
N GLN A 77 -8.12 -10.98 7.27
CA GLN A 77 -8.53 -12.38 7.19
C GLN A 77 -9.68 -12.59 6.18
N ARG A 78 -10.71 -11.73 6.21
CA ARG A 78 -11.78 -11.78 5.20
C ARG A 78 -11.28 -11.52 3.78
N ARG A 79 -10.24 -10.69 3.60
CA ARG A 79 -9.63 -10.48 2.28
C ARG A 79 -8.81 -11.72 1.86
N ALA A 80 -8.09 -12.35 2.78
CA ALA A 80 -7.38 -13.61 2.51
C ALA A 80 -8.33 -14.73 2.08
N GLU A 81 -9.52 -14.83 2.68
CA GLU A 81 -10.60 -15.76 2.26
C GLU A 81 -11.10 -15.50 0.82
N GLN A 82 -10.93 -14.27 0.29
CA GLN A 82 -11.20 -13.94 -1.12
C GLN A 82 -9.97 -14.15 -2.01
N HIS A 83 -8.92 -14.80 -1.51
CA HIS A 83 -7.63 -14.95 -2.19
C HIS A 83 -7.07 -13.60 -2.66
N GLU A 84 -7.18 -12.57 -1.81
CA GLU A 84 -6.56 -11.28 -2.06
C GLU A 84 -5.06 -11.44 -2.33
N GLN A 85 -4.59 -10.83 -3.41
CA GLN A 85 -3.19 -10.76 -3.80
C GLN A 85 -2.84 -9.32 -4.13
N LEU A 86 -1.89 -8.79 -3.37
CA LEU A 86 -1.34 -7.45 -3.52
C LEU A 86 0.12 -7.56 -3.96
N HIS A 87 0.44 -6.97 -5.10
CA HIS A 87 1.80 -6.88 -5.60
C HIS A 87 2.19 -5.41 -5.81
N LEU A 88 3.12 -4.92 -5.02
CA LEU A 88 3.64 -3.56 -5.15
C LEU A 88 4.31 -3.41 -6.52
N LEU A 89 3.96 -2.36 -7.25
CA LEU A 89 4.57 -2.01 -8.55
C LEU A 89 5.47 -0.79 -8.41
N GLU A 90 5.00 0.25 -7.73
CA GLU A 90 5.76 1.48 -7.49
C GLU A 90 5.40 2.09 -6.14
N ILE A 91 6.38 2.75 -5.53
CA ILE A 91 6.19 3.59 -4.35
C ILE A 91 7.08 4.84 -4.44
N ASP A 92 6.46 6.01 -4.33
CA ASP A 92 7.13 7.30 -4.16
C ASP A 92 7.07 7.67 -2.69
N VAL A 93 8.21 8.06 -2.12
CA VAL A 93 8.35 8.41 -0.71
C VAL A 93 8.86 9.83 -0.57
N GLN A 94 8.15 10.65 0.20
CA GLN A 94 8.51 12.03 0.48
C GLN A 94 8.50 12.28 1.99
N TYR A 95 9.63 12.76 2.51
CA TYR A 95 9.76 13.04 3.93
C TYR A 95 9.22 14.42 4.30
N GLU A 96 8.30 14.45 5.27
CA GLU A 96 7.83 15.66 5.95
C GLU A 96 8.51 15.82 7.31
N ARG A 97 9.44 16.76 7.40
CA ARG A 97 10.21 17.02 8.62
C ARG A 97 9.37 17.49 9.82
N GLN A 98 8.28 18.22 9.60
CA GLN A 98 7.51 18.84 10.70
C GLN A 98 6.77 17.81 11.55
N ARG A 99 6.20 16.79 10.91
CA ARG A 99 5.48 15.69 11.57
C ARG A 99 6.30 14.41 11.69
N ASN A 100 7.51 14.40 11.14
CA ASN A 100 8.37 13.22 11.04
C ASN A 100 7.68 12.04 10.32
N LEU A 101 7.05 12.34 9.18
CA LEU A 101 6.30 11.35 8.39
C LEU A 101 6.91 11.11 7.02
N GLY A 102 6.92 9.86 6.57
CA GLY A 102 7.20 9.48 5.19
C GLY A 102 5.89 9.38 4.42
N HIS A 103 5.52 10.42 3.68
CA HIS A 103 4.34 10.39 2.81
C HIS A 103 4.60 9.48 1.62
N VAL A 104 3.67 8.58 1.37
CA VAL A 104 3.76 7.64 0.26
C VAL A 104 2.64 7.84 -0.74
N ALA A 105 2.98 7.72 -2.01
CA ALA A 105 2.03 7.38 -3.07
C ALA A 105 2.49 6.06 -3.68
N TYR A 106 1.57 5.17 -4.00
CA TYR A 106 1.93 3.84 -4.48
C TYR A 106 0.96 3.30 -5.54
N VAL A 107 1.46 2.33 -6.30
CA VAL A 107 0.73 1.58 -7.32
C VAL A 107 0.85 0.10 -7.01
N VAL A 108 -0.29 -0.60 -7.03
CA VAL A 108 -0.39 -2.03 -6.69
C VAL A 108 -1.12 -2.76 -7.82
N GLU A 109 -0.67 -3.96 -8.14
CA GLU A 109 -1.50 -4.96 -8.81
C GLU A 109 -2.28 -5.72 -7.72
N ARG A 110 -3.59 -5.59 -7.76
CA ARG A 110 -4.56 -6.09 -6.79
C ARG A 110 -5.55 -7.03 -7.46
N THR A 111 -5.61 -8.27 -6.99
CA THR A 111 -6.59 -9.27 -7.45
C THR A 111 -7.22 -9.98 -6.27
N ALA A 112 -8.48 -10.38 -6.40
CA ALA A 112 -9.21 -11.23 -5.47
C ALA A 112 -10.41 -11.83 -6.20
N ASP A 113 -11.01 -12.89 -5.66
CA ASP A 113 -12.12 -13.63 -6.27
C ASP A 113 -13.40 -12.78 -6.46
N ASP A 114 -13.60 -11.80 -5.57
CA ASP A 114 -14.74 -10.89 -5.59
C ASP A 114 -14.53 -9.64 -6.48
N LEU A 115 -13.31 -9.44 -7.00
CA LEU A 115 -12.94 -8.30 -7.84
C LEU A 115 -13.05 -8.64 -9.34
N PRO A 116 -13.42 -7.66 -10.18
CA PRO A 116 -13.41 -7.85 -11.63
C PRO A 116 -11.96 -7.99 -12.14
N SER A 117 -11.67 -9.11 -12.83
CA SER A 117 -10.33 -9.39 -13.36
C SER A 117 -9.86 -8.44 -14.47
N SER A 118 -10.77 -7.63 -15.02
CA SER A 118 -10.47 -6.71 -16.12
C SER A 118 -9.66 -5.48 -15.71
N ASP A 119 -9.50 -5.23 -14.40
CA ASP A 119 -8.81 -4.05 -13.90
C ASP A 119 -8.07 -4.31 -12.58
N PRO A 120 -6.87 -4.92 -12.64
CA PRO A 120 -6.14 -5.30 -11.44
C PRO A 120 -5.32 -4.14 -10.86
N ILE A 121 -5.42 -2.91 -11.36
CA ILE A 121 -4.53 -1.83 -10.92
C ILE A 121 -5.22 -0.96 -9.87
N ALA A 122 -4.57 -0.80 -8.72
CA ALA A 122 -5.00 0.07 -7.64
C ALA A 122 -3.96 1.17 -7.35
N PHE A 123 -4.45 2.31 -6.86
CA PHE A 123 -3.62 3.42 -6.41
C PHE A 123 -3.90 3.70 -4.96
N GLY A 124 -2.87 4.12 -4.25
CA GLY A 124 -3.06 4.58 -2.91
C GLY A 124 -2.08 5.62 -2.46
N LYS A 125 -2.37 6.09 -1.26
CA LYS A 125 -1.56 7.03 -0.51
C LYS A 125 -1.48 6.56 0.93
N GLY A 126 -0.44 6.98 1.62
CA GLY A 126 -0.29 6.69 3.03
C GLY A 126 0.75 7.59 3.66
N ALA A 127 1.01 7.32 4.93
CA ALA A 127 2.11 7.91 5.66
C ALA A 127 2.73 6.83 6.55
N ILE A 128 4.06 6.85 6.64
CA ILE A 128 4.85 6.05 7.57
C ILE A 128 5.28 6.96 8.72
N ASP A 129 5.08 6.51 9.95
CA ASP A 129 5.69 7.13 11.11
C ASP A 129 7.19 6.82 11.10
N CYS A 130 8.03 7.84 10.91
CA CYS A 130 9.47 7.64 10.81
C CYS A 130 10.14 7.32 12.16
N ASP A 131 9.46 7.50 13.29
CA ASP A 131 10.01 7.10 14.59
C ASP A 131 9.91 5.59 14.82
N THR A 132 8.80 4.99 14.39
CA THR A 132 8.53 3.54 14.57
C THR A 132 8.85 2.71 13.33
N GLY A 133 8.76 3.30 12.13
CA GLY A 133 8.81 2.56 10.86
C GLY A 133 7.47 1.90 10.50
N ASN A 134 6.37 2.26 11.17
CA ASN A 134 5.05 1.64 10.96
C ASN A 134 4.12 2.54 10.12
N ILE A 135 3.08 1.93 9.57
CA ILE A 135 2.05 2.62 8.78
C ILE A 135 1.17 3.48 9.71
N ALA A 136 1.20 4.80 9.53
CA ALA A 136 0.38 5.75 10.28
C ALA A 136 -0.97 6.03 9.60
N VAL A 137 -1.01 5.99 8.26
CA VAL A 137 -2.23 6.19 7.46
C VAL A 137 -2.14 5.35 6.19
N TRP A 138 -3.27 4.75 5.77
CA TRP A 138 -3.33 3.99 4.53
C TRP A 138 -4.65 4.19 3.78
N SER A 139 -4.59 4.54 2.50
CA SER A 139 -5.76 4.68 1.62
C SER A 139 -5.50 4.03 0.28
N MET A 140 -6.38 3.13 -0.15
CA MET A 140 -6.31 2.54 -1.49
C MET A 140 -7.64 2.64 -2.23
N SER A 141 -7.57 2.87 -3.54
CA SER A 141 -8.72 2.85 -4.42
C SER A 141 -8.40 2.07 -5.69
N GLN A 142 -9.30 1.16 -6.05
CA GLN A 142 -9.30 0.47 -7.32
C GLN A 142 -10.39 1.09 -8.19
N ASP A 143 -9.98 1.97 -9.10
CA ASP A 143 -10.87 2.70 -9.98
C ASP A 143 -10.57 2.39 -11.46
N THR A 144 -11.51 1.71 -12.09
CA THR A 144 -11.59 1.37 -13.53
C THR A 144 -11.43 2.54 -14.49
N ARG A 145 -11.47 3.78 -14.00
CA ARG A 145 -11.16 4.97 -14.79
C ARG A 145 -9.66 5.15 -15.00
N PHE A 146 -8.81 4.56 -14.16
CA PHE A 146 -7.36 4.56 -14.34
C PHE A 146 -6.91 3.35 -15.16
N GLN A 147 -7.22 3.35 -16.47
CA GLN A 147 -6.83 2.29 -17.41
C GLN A 147 -5.32 2.03 -17.49
N ARG A 148 -4.49 2.94 -16.95
CA ARG A 148 -3.04 2.78 -16.82
C ARG A 148 -2.58 3.44 -15.52
N ALA A 149 -1.66 2.76 -14.85
CA ALA A 149 -0.92 3.36 -13.75
C ALA A 149 -0.15 4.61 -14.19
N PRO A 150 -0.42 5.80 -13.59
CA PRO A 150 0.58 6.86 -13.60
C PRO A 150 1.91 6.27 -13.17
N ALA A 151 2.95 6.54 -13.96
CA ALA A 151 4.31 6.36 -13.48
C ALA A 151 4.52 7.39 -12.37
N ILE A 152 4.63 6.91 -11.14
CA ILE A 152 4.87 7.75 -9.98
C ILE A 152 6.37 7.88 -9.71
N CYS A 153 7.17 6.93 -10.18
CA CYS A 153 8.62 7.03 -10.19
C CYS A 153 9.17 7.56 -11.53
N PRO A 154 10.17 8.48 -11.51
CA PRO A 154 10.77 8.98 -12.75
C PRO A 154 11.53 7.87 -13.51
N GLY A 155 11.69 7.95 -14.85
CA GLY A 155 12.55 7.08 -15.69
C GLY A 155 11.85 6.05 -16.60
N GLN A 156 12.61 5.39 -17.50
CA GLN A 156 12.11 4.46 -18.54
C GLN A 156 11.98 2.99 -18.10
N ALA A 157 11.11 2.26 -18.82
CA ALA A 157 10.80 0.82 -18.88
C ALA A 157 10.91 0.00 -17.57
N LYS A 158 9.75 -0.40 -17.04
CA LYS A 158 9.61 -1.23 -15.85
C LYS A 158 9.87 -2.71 -16.19
N PRO A 159 10.80 -3.41 -15.51
CA PRO A 159 10.85 -4.86 -15.58
C PRO A 159 9.55 -5.46 -15.02
N PRO A 160 8.98 -6.51 -15.64
CA PRO A 160 7.84 -7.19 -15.05
C PRO A 160 8.22 -7.78 -13.68
N ARG A 161 7.34 -7.63 -12.68
CA ARG A 161 7.46 -8.23 -11.33
C ARG A 161 8.60 -7.69 -10.45
N ILE A 162 9.12 -6.50 -10.75
CA ILE A 162 10.07 -5.78 -9.89
C ILE A 162 9.40 -4.48 -9.49
N ALA A 163 9.21 -4.25 -8.19
CA ALA A 163 8.71 -2.95 -7.76
C ALA A 163 9.82 -1.91 -7.67
N ILE A 164 9.44 -0.65 -7.84
CA ILE A 164 10.35 0.48 -7.86
C ILE A 164 10.02 1.39 -6.68
N ALA A 165 11.02 1.68 -5.86
CA ALA A 165 10.93 2.67 -4.80
C ALA A 165 11.74 3.93 -5.16
N CYS A 166 11.17 5.12 -5.00
CA CYS A 166 11.79 6.34 -5.46
C CYS A 166 11.44 7.57 -4.61
N VAL A 167 12.14 8.66 -4.89
CA VAL A 167 11.75 10.02 -4.49
C VAL A 167 11.54 10.84 -5.77
N ARG A 168 10.39 11.48 -5.94
CA ARG A 168 10.22 12.53 -6.97
C ARG A 168 11.08 13.74 -6.64
N ALA A 169 11.81 14.22 -7.65
CA ALA A 169 12.65 15.42 -7.56
C ALA A 169 11.83 16.71 -7.47
#